data_AF-A0A2T1LWX6-F1
#
_entry.id   AF-A0A2T1LWX6-F1
#
_cell.length_a   1.000
_cell.length_b   1.000
_cell.length_c   1.000
_cell.angle_alpha   90.00
_cell.angle_beta   90.00
_cell.angle_gamma   90.00
#
_symmetry.space_group_name_H-M   'P 1'
#
loop_
_entity.id
_entity.type
_entity.pdbx_description
1 polymer ?
#
loop_
_entity_poly.entity_id
_entity_poly.type
_entity_poly.pdbx_seq_one_letter_code
_entity_poly.pdbx_strand_id
1 'polypeptide(L)' 'MFNSFKEKINLGWQNQIPLEAKLILLGEVIYATERQDLTPKQARELEELLDLSKFIQDYSKIREQAILGELV' A
#
# COMPACT_ATOMS: atom_id res chain seq x y z
N MET A 1 -12.53 4.98 10.91
CA MET A 1 -12.22 4.71 9.48
C MET A 1 -11.00 3.80 9.33
N PHE A 2 -9.85 4.13 9.91
CA PHE A 2 -8.65 3.29 9.87
C PHE A 2 -8.84 1.87 10.44
N ASN A 3 -9.42 1.72 11.64
CA ASN A 3 -9.60 0.40 12.27
C ASN A 3 -10.45 -0.55 11.42
N SER A 4 -11.57 -0.08 10.88
CA SER A 4 -12.43 -0.87 9.99
C SER A 4 -11.74 -1.24 8.67
N PHE A 5 -10.81 -0.41 8.18
CA PHE A 5 -10.05 -0.71 6.98
C PHE A 5 -8.98 -1.77 7.26
N LYS A 6 -8.28 -1.65 8.40
CA LYS A 6 -7.31 -2.63 8.91
C LYS A 6 -7.95 -4.01 9.12
N GLU A 7 -9.15 -4.06 9.68
CA GLU A 7 -9.93 -5.30 9.86
C GLU A 7 -10.28 -5.97 8.52
N LYS A 8 -10.73 -5.19 7.53
CA LYS A 8 -11.05 -5.70 6.19
C LYS A 8 -9.81 -6.24 5.48
N ILE A 9 -8.67 -5.54 5.56
CA ILE A 9 -7.41 -6.00 4.99
C ILE A 9 -6.93 -7.29 5.68
N ASN A 10 -7.03 -7.37 7.01
CA ASN A 10 -6.69 -8.60 7.75
C ASN A 10 -7.54 -9.81 7.33
N LEU A 11 -8.86 -9.61 7.19
CA LEU A 11 -9.77 -10.64 6.68
C LEU A 11 -9.39 -11.07 5.25
N GLY A 12 -9.07 -10.11 4.38
CA GLY A 12 -8.59 -10.43 3.03
C GLY A 12 -7.27 -11.21 3.07
N TRP A 13 -6.30 -10.77 3.89
CA TRP A 13 -4.98 -11.37 4.01
C TRP A 13 -5.06 -12.85 4.42
N GLN A 14 -5.91 -13.16 5.41
CA GLN A 14 -6.20 -14.53 5.84
C GLN A 14 -6.76 -15.40 4.70
N ASN A 15 -7.42 -14.78 3.72
CA ASN A 15 -7.97 -15.44 2.53
C ASN A 15 -7.02 -15.41 1.32
N GLN A 16 -5.73 -15.14 1.52
CA GLN A 16 -4.70 -15.13 0.47
C GLN A 16 -5.02 -14.17 -0.68
N ILE A 17 -5.14 -12.86 -0.37
CA ILE A 17 -5.36 -11.82 -1.39
C ILE A 17 -4.38 -12.02 -2.56
N PRO A 18 -4.87 -12.10 -3.82
CA PRO A 18 -4.00 -12.18 -4.98
C PRO A 18 -3.17 -10.90 -5.13
N LEU A 19 -1.98 -11.03 -5.73
CA LEU A 19 -1.05 -9.90 -5.87
C LEU A 19 -1.70 -8.68 -6.52
N GLU A 20 -2.47 -8.87 -7.58
CA GLU A 20 -3.17 -7.81 -8.30
C GLU A 20 -4.09 -7.00 -7.38
N ALA A 21 -4.85 -7.67 -6.52
CA ALA A 21 -5.72 -7.00 -5.56
C ALA A 21 -4.93 -6.29 -4.45
N LYS A 22 -3.76 -6.83 -4.04
CA LYS A 22 -2.85 -6.13 -3.11
C LYS A 22 -2.33 -4.82 -3.70
N LEU A 23 -2.01 -4.80 -5.00
CA LEU A 23 -1.55 -3.60 -5.71
C LEU A 23 -2.65 -2.53 -5.83
N ILE A 24 -3.91 -2.95 -6.02
CA ILE A 24 -5.06 -2.02 -5.97
C ILE A 24 -5.20 -1.40 -4.57
N LEU A 25 -5.20 -2.22 -3.52
CA LEU A 25 -5.29 -1.74 -2.13
C LEU A 25 -4.16 -0.78 -1.78
N LEU A 26 -2.94 -1.06 -2.25
CA LEU A 26 -1.81 -0.15 -2.11
C LEU A 26 -2.09 1.22 -2.74
N GLY A 27 -2.64 1.24 -3.96
CA GLY A 27 -3.04 2.49 -4.62
C GLY A 27 -4.03 3.30 -3.79
N GLU A 28 -5.01 2.64 -3.18
CA GLU A 28 -5.97 3.29 -2.27
C GLU A 28 -5.31 3.84 -1.01
N VAL A 29 -4.36 3.11 -0.41
CA VAL A 29 -3.59 3.57 0.75
C VAL A 29 -2.78 4.82 0.43
N ILE A 30 -2.09 4.84 -0.72
CA ILE A 30 -1.33 6.01 -1.18
C ILE A 30 -2.27 7.20 -1.39
N TYR A 31 -3.39 7.00 -2.08
CA TYR A 31 -4.38 8.05 -2.34
C TYR A 31 -4.99 8.62 -1.04
N ALA A 32 -5.32 7.76 -0.07
CA ALA A 32 -5.81 8.18 1.24
C ALA A 32 -4.74 8.95 2.04
N THR A 33 -3.47 8.62 1.87
CA THR A 33 -2.36 9.35 2.51
C THR A 33 -2.20 10.75 1.91
N GLU A 34 -2.26 10.88 0.58
CA GLU A 34 -2.21 12.20 -0.11
C GLU A 34 -3.37 13.12 0.29
N ARG A 35 -4.56 12.53 0.56
CA ARG A 35 -5.73 13.24 1.07
C ARG A 35 -5.69 13.55 2.57
N GLN A 36 -4.66 13.12 3.28
CA GLN A 36 -4.53 13.21 4.73
C GLN A 36 -5.61 12.42 5.50
N ASP A 37 -6.30 11.49 4.84
CA ASP A 37 -7.23 10.55 5.47
C ASP A 37 -6.47 9.49 6.30
N LEU A 38 -5.21 9.23 5.93
CA LEU A 38 -4.25 8.41 6.67
C LEU A 38 -2.97 9.18 6.95
N THR A 39 -2.40 8.96 8.14
CA THR A 39 -1.03 9.39 8.44
C THR A 39 -0.01 8.47 7.76
N PRO A 40 1.23 8.93 7.50
CA PRO A 40 2.29 8.09 6.95
C PRO A 40 2.56 6.82 7.78
N LYS A 41 2.43 6.91 9.10
CA LYS A 41 2.57 5.74 10.00
C LYS A 41 1.47 4.71 9.75
N GLN A 42 0.22 5.16 9.61
CA GLN A 42 -0.92 4.29 9.34
C GLN A 42 -0.82 3.62 7.97
N ALA A 43 -0.36 4.35 6.95
CA ALA A 43 -0.09 3.80 5.63
C ALA A 43 0.94 2.66 5.71
N ARG A 44 2.04 2.88 6.44
CA ARG A 44 3.08 1.86 6.62
C ARG A 44 2.58 0.60 7.32
N GLU A 45 1.75 0.74 8.36
CA GLU A 45 1.10 -0.41 9.00
C GLU A 45 0.26 -1.23 8.03
N LEU A 46 -0.44 -0.60 7.08
CA LEU A 46 -1.26 -1.30 6.09
C LEU A 46 -0.39 -1.98 5.02
N GLU A 47 0.71 -1.37 4.60
CA GLU A 47 1.68 -1.98 3.68
C GLU A 47 2.32 -3.24 4.27
N GLU A 48 2.62 -3.22 5.57
CA GLU A 48 3.12 -4.39 6.30
C GLU A 48 2.09 -5.52 6.32
N LEU A 49 0.82 -5.20 6.56
CA LEU A 49 -0.26 -6.19 6.52
C LEU A 49 -0.47 -6.80 5.12
N LEU A 50 -0.17 -6.05 4.07
CA LEU A 50 -0.23 -6.54 2.69
C LEU A 50 1.03 -7.30 2.27
N ASP A 51 2.04 -7.42 3.15
CA ASP A 51 3.38 -7.97 2.84
C ASP A 51 4.04 -7.26 1.65
N LEU A 52 3.78 -5.95 1.53
CA LEU A 52 4.30 -5.08 0.48
C LEU A 52 5.51 -4.25 0.93
N SER A 53 5.75 -4.18 2.24
CA SER A 53 6.85 -3.40 2.83
C SER A 53 8.24 -3.80 2.32
N LYS A 54 8.41 -5.05 1.84
CA LYS A 54 9.64 -5.52 1.20
C LYS A 54 9.87 -5.00 -0.22
N PHE A 55 8.80 -4.63 -0.93
CA PHE A 55 8.87 -4.11 -2.29
C PHE A 55 8.95 -2.58 -2.32
N ILE A 56 8.37 -1.92 -1.32
CA ILE A 56 8.30 -0.46 -1.26
C ILE A 56 9.18 0.03 -0.12
N GLN A 57 10.46 0.21 -0.44
CA GLN A 57 11.42 0.80 0.49
C GLN A 57 11.55 2.32 0.29
N ASP A 58 11.34 2.79 -0.94
CA ASP A 58 11.41 4.20 -1.31
C ASP A 58 10.27 4.55 -2.28
N TYR A 59 9.27 5.25 -1.77
CA TYR A 59 8.11 5.70 -2.55
C TYR A 59 8.47 6.66 -3.68
N SER A 60 9.48 7.51 -3.48
CA SER A 60 9.90 8.47 -4.50
C SER A 60 10.52 7.72 -5.67
N LYS A 61 11.41 6.77 -5.39
CA LYS A 61 12.06 5.95 -6.39
C LYS A 61 11.07 5.07 -7.17
N ILE A 62 10.14 4.41 -6.47
CA ILE A 62 9.11 3.59 -7.12
C ILE A 62 8.20 4.45 -8.03
N ARG A 63 7.83 5.65 -7.59
CA ARG A 63 7.03 6.58 -8.39
C ARG A 63 7.78 7.06 -9.62
N GLU A 64 9.05 7.39 -9.48
CA GLU A 64 9.91 7.77 -10.60
C GLU A 64 10.01 6.64 -11.63
N GLN A 65 10.24 5.40 -11.19
CA GLN A 65 10.25 4.22 -12.07
C GLN A 65 8.89 3.98 -12.75
N ALA A 66 7.78 4.24 -12.06
CA ALA A 66 6.45 4.08 -12.66
C ALA A 66 6.17 5.09 -13.79
N ILE A 67 6.80 6.27 -13.74
CA ILE A 67 6.63 7.34 -14.75
C ILE A 67 7.66 7.20 -15.88
N LEU A 68 8.92 6.93 -15.53
CA LEU A 68 10.05 6.98 -16.44
C LEU A 68 10.50 5.59 -16.94
N GLY A 69 9.99 4.51 -16.34
CA GLY A 69 10.48 3.15 -16.53
C GLY A 69 11.75 2.86 -15.72
N GLU A 70 12.46 1.78 -16.06
CA GLU A 70 13.80 1.56 -15.54
C GLU A 70 14.77 2.54 -16.20
N LEU A 71 15.15 3.61 -15.48
CA LEU A 71 16.36 4.35 -15.82
C LEU A 71 17.56 3.45 -15.50
N VAL A 72 18.16 2.91 -16.56
CA VAL A 72 19.47 2.23 -16.55
C VAL A 72 20.55 3.18 -16.03
#